data_AF-A0A353CTZ9-F1
#
_entry.id   AF-A0A353CTZ9-F1
#
_cell.length_a   1.000
_cell.length_b   1.000
_cell.length_c   1.000
_cell.angle_alpha   90.00
_cell.angle_beta   90.00
_cell.angle_gamma   90.00
#
_symmetry.space_group_name_H-M   'P 1'
#
loop_
_entity.id
_entity.type
_entity.pdbx_description
1 polymer ?
#
loop_
_entity_poly.entity_id
_entity_poly.type
_entity_poly.pdbx_seq_one_letter_code
_entity_poly.pdbx_strand_id
1 'polypeptide(L)'
;MDRAGRRRQVLQGLPQARHGARGRVLRQGGQGHGARILQPPRTLEGLSVKLYYSQEEALQLAVRIEDRGADFYRKAAAGSQDPETAALFVKLAEYETEHGKYFLSLLDAKFPDFEPSPLAGEIIALADSAVFPEKPEDIPVSPAAALKLAIGFEKDSVLFYLGLKEAVNDPAGADGIGRIIREEMSHISALSALLKKK
;
A
#
# COMPACT_ATOMS: atom_id res chain seq x y z
N MET A 1 -41.71 -36.73 19.31
CA MET A 1 -43.02 -36.69 20.00
C MET A 1 -42.89 -35.64 21.09
N ASP A 2 -43.68 -34.59 21.23
CA ASP A 2 -44.96 -34.19 20.63
C ASP A 2 -45.22 -32.69 20.92
N ARG A 3 -45.96 -32.04 20.00
CA ARG A 3 -46.90 -30.88 20.11
C ARG A 3 -46.58 -29.63 20.96
N ALA A 4 -46.60 -28.41 20.43
CA ALA A 4 -47.63 -27.63 19.71
C ALA A 4 -48.50 -26.69 20.60
N GLY A 5 -48.63 -25.43 20.18
CA GLY A 5 -49.67 -24.47 20.57
C GLY A 5 -49.26 -23.01 20.30
N ARG A 6 -49.63 -22.38 19.16
CA ARG A 6 -50.87 -21.58 18.89
C ARG A 6 -51.01 -20.31 19.76
N ARG A 7 -51.46 -19.13 19.32
CA ARG A 7 -51.75 -18.43 18.03
C ARG A 7 -52.34 -17.02 18.41
N ARG A 8 -52.36 -16.08 17.44
CA ARG A 8 -53.19 -14.83 17.25
C ARG A 8 -52.48 -13.49 17.54
N GLN A 9 -52.23 -12.64 16.52
CA GLN A 9 -53.10 -11.61 15.86
C GLN A 9 -53.48 -10.48 16.84
N VAL A 10 -53.30 -9.18 16.51
CA VAL A 10 -54.24 -8.32 15.75
C VAL A 10 -53.55 -7.16 15.00
N LEU A 11 -54.20 -6.73 13.90
CA LEU A 11 -53.93 -5.65 12.92
C LEU A 11 -54.34 -4.23 13.38
N GLN A 12 -54.05 -3.23 12.51
CA GLN A 12 -54.64 -1.89 12.29
C GLN A 12 -53.84 -0.71 12.89
N GLY A 13 -53.60 0.42 12.19
CA GLY A 13 -54.07 0.90 10.89
C GLY A 13 -53.35 2.19 10.43
N LEU A 14 -53.53 2.55 9.16
CA LEU A 14 -53.19 3.85 8.55
C LEU A 14 -54.46 4.70 8.40
N PRO A 15 -54.33 6.03 8.27
CA PRO A 15 -54.78 6.63 7.00
C PRO A 15 -53.93 7.81 6.47
N GLN A 16 -54.15 8.10 5.18
CA GLN A 16 -53.55 9.10 4.30
C GLN A 16 -54.21 10.50 4.37
N ALA A 17 -53.57 11.51 3.75
CA ALA A 17 -54.10 12.52 2.77
C ALA A 17 -53.37 13.88 2.91
N ARG A 18 -53.23 14.82 1.95
CA ARG A 18 -53.46 15.00 0.49
C ARG A 18 -53.02 16.44 0.08
N HIS A 19 -52.80 16.65 -1.23
CA HIS A 19 -52.91 17.90 -2.04
C HIS A 19 -51.92 19.07 -1.77
N GLY A 20 -51.45 19.91 -2.70
CA GLY A 20 -51.73 20.33 -4.09
C GLY A 20 -50.77 21.55 -4.32
N ALA A 21 -50.33 22.00 -5.49
CA ALA A 21 -51.08 22.51 -6.63
C ALA A 21 -50.13 22.85 -7.81
N ARG A 22 -50.71 22.97 -9.01
CA ARG A 22 -50.10 23.39 -10.28
C ARG A 22 -50.25 24.90 -10.51
N GLY A 23 -49.32 25.51 -11.25
CA GLY A 23 -49.49 26.79 -11.97
C GLY A 23 -48.26 27.10 -12.83
N ARG A 24 -48.27 26.81 -14.14
CA ARG A 24 -48.63 27.64 -15.31
C ARG A 24 -47.43 28.41 -15.90
N VAL A 25 -47.18 28.12 -17.17
CA VAL A 25 -46.14 28.63 -18.09
C VAL A 25 -46.52 30.01 -18.65
N LEU A 26 -45.53 30.90 -18.86
CA LEU A 26 -45.53 31.93 -19.90
C LEU A 26 -44.12 32.07 -20.52
N ARG A 27 -44.09 32.21 -21.86
CA ARG A 27 -42.91 32.36 -22.74
C ARG A 27 -42.47 33.83 -22.89
N GLN A 28 -41.18 34.09 -23.12
CA GLN A 28 -40.57 34.51 -24.40
C GLN A 28 -39.18 35.18 -24.23
N GLY A 29 -38.24 34.85 -25.14
CA GLY A 29 -37.25 35.78 -25.70
C GLY A 29 -35.86 35.86 -25.05
N GLY A 30 -34.81 35.50 -25.80
CA GLY A 30 -33.42 35.87 -25.48
C GLY A 30 -32.36 34.95 -26.11
N GLN A 31 -31.67 35.43 -27.15
CA GLN A 31 -30.51 34.79 -27.77
C GLN A 31 -29.30 34.83 -26.82
N GLY A 32 -28.49 33.76 -26.76
CA GLY A 32 -27.26 33.74 -25.96
C GLY A 32 -26.44 32.45 -26.11
N HIS A 33 -25.40 32.53 -26.92
CA HIS A 33 -24.17 31.74 -26.96
C HIS A 33 -23.92 30.66 -25.89
N GLY A 34 -23.72 29.43 -26.37
CA GLY A 34 -22.74 28.45 -25.86
C GLY A 34 -22.55 28.31 -24.34
N ALA A 35 -23.52 27.71 -23.64
CA ALA A 35 -23.27 27.19 -22.30
C ALA A 35 -22.62 25.80 -22.40
N ARG A 36 -21.28 25.77 -22.45
CA ARG A 36 -20.49 24.57 -22.14
C ARG A 36 -20.86 24.19 -20.70
N ILE A 37 -21.66 23.15 -20.52
CA ILE A 37 -21.99 22.62 -19.20
C ILE A 37 -20.65 22.29 -18.53
N LEU A 38 -20.28 23.10 -17.53
CA LEU A 38 -19.17 22.81 -16.64
C LEU A 38 -19.56 21.50 -15.94
N GLN A 39 -18.90 20.41 -16.32
CA GLN A 39 -18.99 19.19 -15.53
C GLN A 39 -18.57 19.56 -14.10
N PRO A 40 -19.28 19.09 -13.06
CA PRO A 40 -18.78 19.25 -11.70
C PRO A 40 -17.36 18.67 -11.63
N PRO A 41 -16.46 19.23 -10.79
CA PRO A 41 -15.14 18.65 -10.62
C PRO A 41 -15.33 17.18 -10.29
N ARG A 42 -14.70 16.29 -11.08
CA ARG A 42 -14.64 14.87 -10.74
C ARG A 42 -14.04 14.84 -9.34
N THR A 43 -14.84 14.49 -8.34
CA THR A 43 -14.31 13.98 -7.10
C THR A 43 -13.39 12.85 -7.53
N LEU A 44 -12.11 12.96 -7.20
CA LEU A 44 -11.25 11.78 -7.14
C LEU A 44 -11.79 11.00 -5.94
N GLU A 45 -12.92 10.31 -6.13
CA GLU A 45 -13.36 9.27 -5.21
C GLU A 45 -12.16 8.35 -5.04
N GLY A 46 -11.79 8.20 -3.77
CA GLY A 46 -10.49 7.73 -3.34
C GLY A 46 -10.02 6.56 -4.17
N LEU A 47 -8.75 6.62 -4.58
CA LEU A 47 -8.03 5.48 -5.08
C LEU A 47 -8.09 4.41 -3.97
N SER A 48 -9.14 3.59 -4.02
CA SER A 48 -9.28 2.42 -3.19
C SER A 48 -8.29 1.45 -3.78
N VAL A 49 -7.03 1.55 -3.38
CA VAL A 49 -6.04 0.52 -3.63
C VAL A 49 -6.53 -0.67 -2.82
N LYS A 50 -7.38 -1.48 -3.47
CA LYS A 50 -7.84 -2.74 -2.91
C LYS A 50 -6.64 -3.67 -2.99
N LEU A 51 -5.81 -3.64 -1.96
CA LEU A 51 -4.87 -4.70 -1.71
C LEU A 51 -5.71 -5.98 -1.62
N TYR A 52 -5.41 -6.97 -2.45
CA TYR A 52 -6.05 -8.29 -2.38
C TYR A 52 -5.51 -9.10 -1.19
N TYR A 53 -5.04 -8.40 -0.16
CA TYR A 53 -4.35 -8.92 1.01
C TYR A 53 -5.07 -8.40 2.25
N SER A 54 -5.20 -9.26 3.25
CA SER A 54 -5.52 -8.85 4.62
C SER A 54 -4.39 -8.01 5.21
N GLN A 55 -4.64 -7.38 6.36
CA GLN A 55 -3.66 -6.48 6.97
C GLN A 55 -2.43 -7.26 7.48
N GLU A 56 -2.66 -8.44 8.04
CA GLU A 56 -1.64 -9.40 8.49
C GLU A 56 -0.79 -9.92 7.32
N GLU A 57 -1.40 -10.25 6.19
CA GLU A 57 -0.67 -10.65 4.97
C GLU A 57 0.17 -9.49 4.41
N ALA A 58 -0.37 -8.26 4.46
CA ALA A 58 0.36 -7.09 3.98
C ALA A 58 1.54 -6.73 4.90
N LEU A 59 1.42 -6.90 6.22
CA LEU A 59 2.53 -6.77 7.17
C LEU A 59 3.57 -7.88 6.98
N GLN A 60 3.13 -9.12 6.77
CA GLN A 60 4.04 -10.23 6.49
C GLN A 60 4.82 -10.02 5.18
N LEU A 61 4.17 -9.46 4.16
CA LEU A 61 4.82 -9.06 2.92
C LEU A 61 5.81 -7.91 3.15
N ALA A 62 5.50 -6.93 3.99
CA ALA A 62 6.45 -5.89 4.37
C ALA A 62 7.72 -6.47 5.01
N VAL A 63 7.59 -7.41 5.97
CA VAL A 63 8.73 -8.12 6.55
C VAL A 63 9.58 -8.78 5.46
N ARG A 64 8.93 -9.44 4.48
CA ARG A 64 9.61 -10.14 3.39
C ARG A 64 10.33 -9.20 2.42
N ILE A 65 9.73 -8.04 2.13
CA ILE A 65 10.36 -7.00 1.31
C ILE A 65 11.65 -6.52 1.98
N GLU A 66 11.59 -6.18 3.27
CA GLU A 66 12.74 -5.72 4.05
C GLU A 66 13.84 -6.79 4.18
N ASP A 67 13.48 -8.04 4.46
CA ASP A 67 14.45 -9.14 4.53
C ASP A 67 15.21 -9.31 3.20
N ARG A 68 14.51 -9.18 2.07
CA ARG A 68 15.13 -9.26 0.74
C ARG A 68 15.94 -8.02 0.40
N GLY A 69 15.49 -6.82 0.79
CA GLY A 69 16.27 -5.58 0.68
C GLY A 69 17.60 -5.73 1.41
N ALA A 70 17.57 -6.20 2.66
CA ALA A 70 18.76 -6.44 3.46
C ALA A 70 19.72 -7.44 2.79
N ASP A 71 19.20 -8.56 2.28
CA ASP A 71 19.98 -9.57 1.58
C ASP A 71 20.57 -9.07 0.26
N PHE A 72 19.79 -8.32 -0.51
CA PHE A 72 20.25 -7.66 -1.73
C PHE A 72 21.43 -6.75 -1.41
N TYR A 73 21.28 -5.87 -0.42
CA TYR A 73 22.31 -4.91 -0.05
C TYR A 73 23.58 -5.56 0.48
N ARG A 74 23.48 -6.62 1.31
CA ARG A 74 24.66 -7.38 1.77
C ARG A 74 25.42 -7.99 0.59
N LYS A 75 24.72 -8.58 -0.37
CA LYS A 75 25.33 -9.21 -1.55
C LYS A 75 25.91 -8.17 -2.50
N ALA A 76 25.19 -7.07 -2.75
CA ALA A 76 25.65 -5.97 -3.58
C ALA A 76 26.90 -5.30 -2.98
N ALA A 77 26.95 -5.15 -1.65
CA ALA A 77 28.14 -4.67 -0.96
C ALA A 77 29.33 -5.62 -1.16
N ALA A 78 29.13 -6.93 -0.96
CA ALA A 78 30.18 -7.94 -1.11
C ALA A 78 30.72 -8.06 -2.55
N GLY A 79 29.87 -7.83 -3.56
CA GLY A 79 30.24 -7.87 -4.97
C GLY A 79 30.78 -6.54 -5.53
N SER A 80 30.66 -5.44 -4.79
CA SER A 80 31.06 -4.11 -5.27
C SER A 80 32.57 -3.93 -5.25
N GLN A 81 33.13 -3.47 -6.39
CA GLN A 81 34.53 -3.05 -6.49
C GLN A 81 34.75 -1.58 -6.10
N ASP A 82 33.66 -0.82 -5.90
CA ASP A 82 33.71 0.57 -5.48
C ASP A 82 33.48 0.67 -3.95
N PRO A 83 34.47 1.16 -3.17
CA PRO A 83 34.35 1.21 -1.71
C PRO A 83 33.25 2.14 -1.18
N GLU A 84 32.97 3.26 -1.87
CA GLU A 84 31.92 4.20 -1.44
C GLU A 84 30.53 3.57 -1.62
N THR A 85 30.30 2.87 -2.73
CA THR A 85 29.09 2.10 -3.01
C THR A 85 28.95 0.92 -2.04
N ALA A 86 30.02 0.17 -1.80
CA ALA A 86 30.00 -0.94 -0.86
C ALA A 86 29.63 -0.47 0.56
N ALA A 87 30.22 0.63 1.04
CA ALA A 87 29.93 1.18 2.36
C ALA A 87 28.48 1.66 2.50
N LEU A 88 27.92 2.30 1.46
CA LEU A 88 26.51 2.70 1.46
C LEU A 88 25.59 1.47 1.53
N PHE A 89 25.86 0.44 0.74
CA PHE A 89 25.04 -0.78 0.75
C PHE A 89 25.11 -1.53 2.09
N VAL A 90 26.26 -1.62 2.75
CA VAL A 90 26.34 -2.18 4.11
C VAL A 90 25.40 -1.43 5.06
N LYS A 91 25.42 -0.11 5.01
CA LYS A 91 24.57 0.72 5.87
C LYS A 91 23.08 0.55 5.56
N LEU A 92 22.71 0.48 4.28
CA LEU A 92 21.33 0.22 3.88
C LEU A 92 20.85 -1.14 4.36
N ALA A 93 21.66 -2.20 4.25
CA ALA A 93 21.30 -3.51 4.79
C ALA A 93 21.00 -3.51 6.30
N GLU A 94 21.67 -2.64 7.06
CA GLU A 94 21.38 -2.46 8.49
C GLU A 94 20.02 -1.78 8.71
N TYR A 95 19.69 -0.75 7.91
CA TYR A 95 18.38 -0.09 7.97
C TYR A 95 17.24 -1.04 7.64
N GLU A 96 17.32 -1.77 6.51
CA GLU A 96 16.30 -2.75 6.12
C GLU A 96 16.07 -3.81 7.20
N THR A 97 17.15 -4.23 7.89
CA THR A 97 17.05 -5.19 8.99
C THR A 97 16.22 -4.64 10.16
N GLU A 98 16.38 -3.35 10.48
CA GLU A 98 15.60 -2.70 11.53
C GLU A 98 14.15 -2.45 11.11
N HIS A 99 13.91 -2.13 9.84
CA HIS A 99 12.57 -2.00 9.28
C HIS A 99 11.80 -3.33 9.29
N GLY A 100 12.44 -4.42 8.88
CA GLY A 100 11.86 -5.77 8.95
C GLY A 100 11.45 -6.14 10.38
N LYS A 101 12.32 -5.86 11.36
CA LYS A 101 11.98 -6.04 12.79
C LYS A 101 10.78 -5.20 13.23
N TYR A 102 10.69 -3.96 12.75
CA TYR A 102 9.54 -3.11 13.06
C TYR A 102 8.24 -3.70 12.51
N PHE A 103 8.20 -4.10 11.23
CA PHE A 103 6.99 -4.71 10.65
C PHE A 103 6.62 -6.02 11.32
N LEU A 104 7.61 -6.85 11.68
CA LEU A 104 7.38 -8.07 12.44
C LEU A 104 6.76 -7.76 13.81
N SER A 105 7.30 -6.76 14.52
CA SER A 105 6.74 -6.34 15.81
C SER A 105 5.29 -5.84 15.71
N LEU A 106 4.94 -5.17 14.61
CA LEU A 106 3.56 -4.76 14.35
C LEU A 106 2.64 -5.95 14.06
N LEU A 107 3.13 -6.94 13.30
CA LEU A 107 2.42 -8.16 13.00
C LEU A 107 2.13 -8.94 14.30
N ASP A 108 3.16 -9.21 15.09
CA ASP A 108 3.06 -9.95 16.35
C ASP A 108 2.13 -9.25 17.36
N ALA A 109 2.20 -7.92 17.45
CA ALA A 109 1.38 -7.17 18.39
C ALA A 109 -0.11 -7.12 18.01
N LYS A 110 -0.43 -7.15 16.71
CA LYS A 110 -1.81 -7.01 16.21
C LYS A 110 -2.47 -8.35 15.88
N PHE A 111 -1.66 -9.32 15.46
CA PHE A 111 -2.09 -10.61 14.96
C PHE A 111 -1.21 -11.73 15.56
N PRO A 112 -1.21 -11.91 16.89
CA PRO A 112 -0.32 -12.86 17.57
C PRO A 112 -0.54 -14.33 17.18
N ASP A 113 -1.73 -14.65 16.67
CA ASP A 113 -2.11 -16.00 16.21
C ASP A 113 -2.05 -16.13 14.68
N PHE A 114 -1.41 -15.18 13.98
CA PHE A 114 -1.31 -15.22 12.53
C PHE A 114 -0.38 -16.36 12.07
N GLU A 115 -0.97 -17.28 11.32
CA GLU A 115 -0.27 -18.32 10.59
C GLU A 115 -0.61 -18.17 9.10
N PRO A 116 0.37 -17.86 8.23
CA PRO A 116 0.12 -17.71 6.82
C PRO A 116 -0.48 -18.99 6.24
N SER A 117 -1.65 -18.89 5.60
CA SER A 117 -2.18 -20.03 4.83
C SER A 117 -1.23 -20.35 3.66
N PRO A 118 -1.24 -21.60 3.13
CA PRO A 118 -0.43 -21.92 1.95
C PRO A 118 -0.68 -20.99 0.75
N LEU A 119 -1.95 -20.62 0.51
CA LEU A 119 -2.33 -19.66 -0.53
C LEU A 119 -1.78 -18.26 -0.25
N ALA A 120 -1.84 -17.81 1.01
CA ALA A 120 -1.23 -16.55 1.42
C ALA A 120 0.28 -16.57 1.19
N GLY A 121 0.94 -17.69 1.49
CA GLY A 121 2.37 -17.91 1.22
C GLY A 121 2.72 -17.83 -0.27
N GLU A 122 1.91 -18.42 -1.15
CA GLU A 122 2.09 -18.33 -2.61
C GLU A 122 1.90 -16.90 -3.11
N ILE A 123 0.88 -16.20 -2.60
CA ILE A 123 0.60 -14.80 -2.94
C ILE A 123 1.73 -13.88 -2.48
N ILE A 124 2.22 -14.07 -1.26
CA ILE A 124 3.37 -13.34 -0.72
C ILE A 124 4.58 -13.59 -1.61
N ALA A 125 4.87 -14.84 -1.99
CA ALA A 125 6.00 -15.17 -2.86
C ALA A 125 5.87 -14.52 -4.26
N LEU A 126 4.65 -14.39 -4.78
CA LEU A 126 4.39 -13.73 -6.06
C LEU A 126 4.60 -12.21 -5.96
N ALA A 127 4.06 -11.57 -4.92
CA ALA A 127 4.24 -10.14 -4.68
C ALA A 127 5.71 -9.80 -4.40
N ASP A 128 6.38 -10.67 -3.63
CA ASP A 128 7.80 -10.65 -3.38
C ASP A 128 8.62 -10.70 -4.69
N SER A 129 8.23 -11.58 -5.62
CA SER A 129 8.84 -11.65 -6.96
C SER A 129 8.53 -10.43 -7.84
N ALA A 130 7.47 -9.66 -7.55
CA ALA A 130 7.15 -8.45 -8.28
C ALA A 130 7.97 -7.24 -7.80
N VAL A 131 8.25 -7.15 -6.50
CA VAL A 131 9.11 -6.10 -5.90
C VAL A 131 10.59 -6.39 -6.16
N PHE A 132 10.98 -7.66 -6.09
CA PHE A 132 12.35 -8.12 -6.35
C PHE A 132 12.34 -9.23 -7.42
N PRO A 133 12.20 -8.87 -8.72
CA PRO A 133 12.24 -9.84 -9.80
C PRO A 133 13.65 -10.43 -10.01
N GLU A 134 14.71 -9.71 -9.61
CA GLU A 134 16.08 -10.16 -9.73
C GLU A 134 16.44 -11.24 -8.72
N LYS A 135 17.17 -12.25 -9.18
CA LYS A 135 17.79 -13.25 -8.32
C LYS A 135 19.12 -12.73 -7.76
N PRO A 136 19.64 -13.33 -6.68
CA PRO A 136 20.96 -13.01 -6.15
C PRO A 136 22.09 -13.06 -7.19
N GLU A 137 21.97 -13.91 -8.21
CA GLU A 137 22.94 -14.04 -9.28
C GLU A 137 22.87 -12.91 -10.33
N ASP A 138 21.79 -12.13 -10.31
CA ASP A 138 21.50 -11.06 -11.27
C ASP A 138 22.00 -9.68 -10.78
N ILE A 139 22.64 -9.61 -9.60
CA ILE A 139 23.16 -8.35 -9.06
C ILE A 139 24.23 -7.78 -10.00
N PRO A 140 24.06 -6.57 -10.55
CA PRO A 140 24.99 -6.04 -11.53
C PRO A 140 26.40 -5.83 -10.95
N VAL A 141 27.42 -6.22 -11.73
CA VAL A 141 28.84 -5.99 -11.37
C VAL A 141 29.18 -4.49 -11.39
N SER A 142 28.51 -3.71 -12.24
CA SER A 142 28.76 -2.27 -12.35
C SER A 142 28.14 -1.51 -11.18
N PRO A 143 28.92 -0.67 -10.45
CA PRO A 143 28.39 0.15 -9.37
C PRO A 143 27.21 1.03 -9.80
N ALA A 144 27.27 1.63 -10.99
CA ALA A 144 26.19 2.47 -11.50
C ALA A 144 24.91 1.68 -11.80
N ALA A 145 25.04 0.43 -12.27
CA ALA A 145 23.89 -0.43 -12.52
C ALA A 145 23.27 -0.94 -11.20
N ALA A 146 24.10 -1.36 -10.24
CA ALA A 146 23.64 -1.77 -8.92
C ALA A 146 22.91 -0.64 -8.18
N LEU A 147 23.42 0.60 -8.25
CA LEU A 147 22.76 1.78 -7.67
C LEU A 147 21.42 2.09 -8.32
N LYS A 148 21.30 1.95 -9.65
CA LYS A 148 20.03 2.14 -10.36
C LYS A 148 18.99 1.09 -9.96
N LEU A 149 19.44 -0.15 -9.81
CA LEU A 149 18.59 -1.25 -9.36
C LEU A 149 18.09 -1.01 -7.94
N ALA A 150 18.99 -0.68 -7.00
CA ALA A 150 18.65 -0.31 -5.64
C ALA A 150 17.60 0.81 -5.56
N ILE A 151 17.77 1.88 -6.36
CA ILE A 151 16.78 2.98 -6.44
C ILE A 151 15.41 2.49 -6.92
N GLY A 152 15.36 1.45 -7.77
CA GLY A 152 14.11 0.81 -8.18
C GLY A 152 13.40 0.17 -6.99
N PHE A 153 14.13 -0.69 -6.26
CA PHE A 153 13.60 -1.37 -5.07
C PHE A 153 13.04 -0.41 -4.04
N GLU A 154 13.78 0.63 -3.66
CA GLU A 154 13.28 1.58 -2.65
C GLU A 154 12.01 2.30 -3.10
N LYS A 155 11.87 2.59 -4.40
CA LYS A 155 10.64 3.22 -4.92
C LYS A 155 9.45 2.29 -4.85
N ASP A 156 9.66 1.02 -5.16
CA ASP A 156 8.62 0.00 -5.12
C ASP A 156 8.21 -0.30 -3.66
N SER A 157 9.19 -0.36 -2.74
CA SER A 157 8.96 -0.43 -1.29
C SER A 157 8.15 0.77 -0.78
N VAL A 158 8.55 2.01 -1.13
CA VAL A 158 7.79 3.22 -0.76
C VAL A 158 6.34 3.17 -1.25
N LEU A 159 6.14 2.76 -2.51
CA LEU A 159 4.79 2.65 -3.07
C LEU A 159 3.95 1.61 -2.30
N PHE A 160 4.55 0.46 -1.99
CA PHE A 160 3.90 -0.57 -1.20
C PHE A 160 3.52 -0.06 0.21
N TYR A 161 4.46 0.61 0.90
CA TYR A 161 4.23 1.13 2.25
C TYR A 161 3.21 2.27 2.31
N LEU A 162 3.11 3.08 1.26
CA LEU A 162 2.01 4.05 1.13
C LEU A 162 0.65 3.34 1.13
N GLY A 163 0.51 2.24 0.38
CA GLY A 163 -0.71 1.43 0.38
C GLY A 163 -0.97 0.77 1.73
N LEU A 164 0.07 0.17 2.33
CA LEU A 164 -0.02 -0.47 3.65
C LEU A 164 -0.44 0.53 4.75
N LYS A 165 0.13 1.73 4.75
CA LYS A 165 -0.20 2.79 5.71
C LYS A 165 -1.69 3.15 5.66
N GLU A 166 -2.28 3.24 4.48
CA GLU A 166 -3.71 3.54 4.31
C GLU A 166 -4.60 2.35 4.70
N ALA A 167 -4.09 1.12 4.63
CA ALA A 167 -4.81 -0.09 5.04
C ALA A 167 -4.79 -0.33 6.56
N VAL A 168 -3.81 0.23 7.27
CA VAL A 168 -3.69 0.07 8.74
C VAL A 168 -4.68 0.98 9.47
N ASN A 169 -5.68 0.39 10.12
CA ASN A 169 -6.72 1.09 10.89
C ASN A 169 -6.28 1.55 12.31
N ASP A 170 -4.97 1.71 12.55
CA ASP A 170 -4.40 2.10 13.84
C ASP A 170 -3.45 3.30 13.68
N PRO A 171 -3.67 4.42 14.40
CA PRO A 171 -2.83 5.61 14.30
C PRO A 171 -1.35 5.35 14.61
N ALA A 172 -1.04 4.56 15.64
CA ALA A 172 0.35 4.32 16.05
C ALA A 172 1.11 3.51 14.98
N GLY A 173 0.49 2.47 14.44
CA GLY A 173 1.01 1.71 13.31
C GLY A 173 1.21 2.59 12.08
N ALA A 174 0.22 3.40 11.71
CA ALA A 174 0.29 4.31 10.57
C ALA A 174 1.42 5.35 10.70
N ASP A 175 1.64 5.89 11.90
CA ASP A 175 2.72 6.84 12.19
C ASP A 175 4.10 6.21 12.05
N GLY A 176 4.28 4.98 12.54
CA GLY A 176 5.55 4.29 12.41
C GLY A 176 5.83 3.81 10.99
N ILE A 177 4.82 3.34 10.24
CA ILE A 177 4.97 3.10 8.78
C ILE A 177 5.34 4.40 8.06
N GLY A 178 4.73 5.52 8.45
CA GLY A 178 5.07 6.84 7.94
C GLY A 178 6.52 7.27 8.22
N ARG A 179 7.14 6.80 9.31
CA ARG A 179 8.57 7.03 9.57
C ARG A 179 9.44 6.23 8.60
N ILE A 180 9.17 4.94 8.43
CA ILE A 180 9.89 4.08 7.46
C ILE A 180 9.82 4.67 6.05
N ILE A 181 8.63 5.09 5.59
CA ILE A 181 8.47 5.74 4.28
C ILE A 181 9.42 6.94 4.10
N ARG A 182 9.65 7.74 5.15
CA ARG A 182 10.58 8.88 5.08
C ARG A 182 12.04 8.46 5.08
N GLU A 183 12.37 7.38 5.76
CA GLU A 183 13.70 6.76 5.74
C GLU A 183 14.00 6.20 4.34
N GLU A 184 13.06 5.48 3.72
CA GLU A 184 13.21 4.99 2.36
C GLU A 184 13.40 6.09 1.31
N MET A 185 12.64 7.18 1.42
CA MET A 185 12.87 8.36 0.57
C MET A 185 14.27 8.97 0.77
N SER A 186 14.84 8.84 1.97
CA SER A 186 16.20 9.27 2.28
C SER A 186 17.23 8.29 1.70
N HIS A 187 16.96 6.98 1.69
CA HIS A 187 17.76 5.96 0.99
C HIS A 187 17.85 6.26 -0.51
N ILE A 188 16.70 6.50 -1.17
CA ILE A 188 16.63 6.91 -2.58
C ILE A 188 17.50 8.13 -2.85
N SER A 189 17.44 9.12 -1.95
CA SER A 189 18.21 10.36 -2.08
C SER A 189 19.72 10.10 -1.97
N ALA A 190 20.15 9.28 -1.02
CA ALA A 190 21.56 8.90 -0.84
C ALA A 190 22.09 8.10 -2.03
N LEU A 191 21.35 7.08 -2.48
CA LEU A 191 21.67 6.28 -3.66
C LEU A 191 21.78 7.14 -4.92
N SER A 192 20.82 8.06 -5.12
CA SER A 192 20.80 8.96 -6.27
C SER A 192 21.97 9.96 -6.25
N ALA A 193 22.34 10.45 -5.07
CA ALA A 193 23.50 11.33 -4.92
C ALA A 193 24.80 10.61 -5.25
N LEU A 194 24.95 9.35 -4.82
CA LEU A 194 26.12 8.54 -5.14
C LEU A 194 26.17 8.17 -6.63
N LEU A 195 25.03 7.82 -7.24
CA LEU A 195 24.93 7.50 -8.66
C LEU A 195 25.40 8.65 -9.55
N LYS A 196 25.11 9.91 -9.18
CA LYS A 196 25.56 11.09 -9.94
C LYS A 196 27.09 11.23 -10.00
N LYS A 197 27.84 10.54 -9.14
CA LYS A 197 29.30 10.54 -9.12
C LYS A 197 29.93 9.40 -9.93
N LYS A 198 29.13 8.45 -10.43
CA LYS A 198 29.58 7.29 -11.20
C LYS A 198 29.46 7.57 -12.70
#